data_AF-A0A9D8EJP2-F1
#
_entry.id   AF-A0A9D8EJP2-F1
#
_cell.length_a   1.000
_cell.length_b   1.000
_cell.length_c   1.000
_cell.angle_alpha   90.00
_cell.angle_beta   90.00
_cell.angle_gamma   90.00
#
_symmetry.space_group_name_H-M   'P 1'
#
loop_
_entity.id
_entity.type
_entity.pdbx_description
1 polymer ?
#
loop_
_entity_poly.entity_id
_entity_poly.type
_entity_poly.pdbx_seq_one_letter_code
_entity_poly.pdbx_strand_id
1 'polypeptide(L)'
;MLRKNNGKDRYTGVPVLIVEILSESNRSRDLIKKLDLYMCSGVNEYWIVNPSNREVTVYFFEKKDIVASETFKNTETAQSYYFADLKIKLKDIYK
;
A
#
# COMPACT_ATOMS: atom_id res chain seq x y z
N MET A 1 -25.80 29.61 6.29
CA MET A 1 -24.47 29.79 5.69
C MET A 1 -23.49 28.85 6.38
N LEU A 2 -23.11 27.76 5.71
CA LEU A 2 -22.16 26.78 6.24
C LEU A 2 -20.74 27.33 6.14
N ARG A 3 -20.04 27.41 7.27
CA ARG A 3 -18.63 27.83 7.35
C ARG A 3 -17.74 26.77 6.72
N LYS A 4 -16.86 27.21 5.81
CA LYS A 4 -15.77 26.42 5.23
C LYS A 4 -14.77 26.02 6.33
N ASN A 5 -14.46 24.74 6.46
CA ASN A 5 -13.33 24.27 7.25
C ASN A 5 -12.03 24.50 6.46
N ASN A 6 -11.17 25.37 6.97
CA ASN A 6 -9.83 25.64 6.45
C ASN A 6 -8.92 24.42 6.70
N GLY A 7 -8.30 23.91 5.63
CA GLY A 7 -7.46 22.70 5.56
C GLY A 7 -6.20 22.69 6.43
N LYS A 8 -6.38 22.61 7.74
CA LYS A 8 -5.30 22.50 8.74
C LYS A 8 -4.80 21.06 8.98
N ASP A 9 -5.45 20.06 8.37
CA ASP A 9 -5.19 18.63 8.62
C ASP A 9 -4.60 17.89 7.39
N ARG A 10 -3.90 18.61 6.50
CA ARG A 10 -3.25 17.98 5.34
C ARG A 10 -1.80 17.64 5.67
N TYR A 11 -1.47 16.35 5.59
CA TYR A 11 -0.08 15.91 5.64
C TYR A 11 0.68 16.42 4.41
N THR A 12 1.85 17.02 4.66
CA THR A 12 2.77 17.49 3.63
C THR A 12 4.10 16.79 3.83
N GLY A 13 4.29 15.69 3.12
CA GLY A 13 5.50 14.87 3.16
C GLY A 13 5.34 13.65 2.28
N VAL A 14 6.44 12.93 2.06
CA VAL A 14 6.40 11.63 1.40
C VAL A 14 6.25 10.56 2.48
N PRO A 15 5.18 9.75 2.47
CA PRO A 15 5.06 8.65 3.41
C PRO A 15 6.09 7.57 3.10
N VAL A 16 6.61 6.91 4.14
CA VAL A 16 7.50 5.74 3.97
C VAL A 16 6.71 4.55 3.41
N LEU A 17 5.50 4.32 3.94
CA LEU A 17 4.62 3.20 3.59
C LEU A 17 3.24 3.73 3.19
N ILE A 18 2.70 3.19 2.09
CA ILE A 18 1.30 3.33 1.69
C ILE A 18 0.66 1.94 1.67
N VAL A 19 -0.56 1.83 2.21
CA VAL A 19 -1.38 0.62 2.13
C VAL A 19 -2.68 0.95 1.40
N GLU A 20 -2.92 0.28 0.27
CA GLU A 20 -4.14 0.40 -0.53
C GLU A 20 -4.97 -0.87 -0.39
N ILE A 21 -6.25 -0.73 -0.03
CA ILE A 21 -7.20 -1.85 0.02
C ILE A 21 -8.09 -1.78 -1.21
N LEU A 22 -8.06 -2.82 -2.03
CA LEU A 22 -8.87 -2.87 -3.25
C LEU A 22 -10.35 -3.01 -2.92
N SER A 23 -11.18 -2.24 -3.62
CA SER A 23 -12.60 -2.50 -3.75
C SER A 23 -12.87 -3.39 -4.95
N GLU A 24 -14.03 -4.08 -4.96
CA GLU A 24 -14.48 -4.93 -6.08
C GLU A 24 -14.54 -4.20 -7.44
N SER A 25 -14.55 -2.86 -7.44
CA SER A 25 -14.71 -2.00 -8.61
C SER A 25 -13.41 -1.38 -9.14
N ASN A 26 -12.27 -1.52 -8.44
CA ASN A 26 -11.04 -0.84 -8.81
C ASN A 26 -10.26 -1.60 -9.89
N ARG A 27 -10.26 -1.01 -11.09
CA ARG A 27 -9.68 -1.55 -12.34
C ARG A 27 -8.15 -1.57 -12.28
N SER A 28 -7.54 -2.63 -12.80
CA SER A 28 -6.08 -2.82 -12.94
C SER A 28 -5.29 -1.61 -13.45
N ARG A 29 -5.88 -0.80 -14.35
CA ARG A 29 -5.25 0.42 -14.88
C ARG A 29 -5.00 1.50 -13.82
N ASP A 30 -5.83 1.56 -12.78
CA ASP A 30 -5.64 2.50 -11.67
C ASP A 30 -4.43 2.09 -10.81
N LEU A 31 -4.24 0.79 -10.61
CA LEU A 31 -3.12 0.25 -9.83
C LEU A 31 -1.77 0.50 -10.51
N ILE A 32 -1.69 0.34 -11.83
CA ILE A 32 -0.46 0.65 -12.58
C ILE A 32 -0.08 2.13 -12.40
N LYS A 33 -1.07 3.03 -12.47
CA LYS A 33 -0.83 4.48 -12.28
C LYS A 33 -0.42 4.81 -10.86
N LYS A 34 -1.07 4.21 -9.85
CA LYS A 34 -0.73 4.41 -8.44
C LYS A 34 0.66 3.85 -8.11
N LEU A 35 1.00 2.69 -8.64
CA LEU A 35 2.32 2.08 -8.49
C LEU A 35 3.41 3.05 -8.98
N ASP A 36 3.28 3.52 -10.23
CA ASP A 36 4.21 4.49 -10.81
C ASP A 36 4.25 5.80 -10.02
N LEU A 37 3.09 6.34 -9.65
CA LEU A 37 2.97 7.57 -8.85
C LEU A 37 3.71 7.45 -7.52
N TYR A 38 3.47 6.40 -6.75
CA TYR A 38 4.05 6.22 -5.42
C TYR A 38 5.56 5.98 -5.50
N MET A 39 6.01 5.14 -6.44
CA MET A 39 7.43 4.93 -6.71
C MET A 39 8.15 6.23 -7.10
N CYS A 40 7.60 6.98 -8.06
CA CYS A 40 8.21 8.24 -8.54
C CYS A 40 8.17 9.37 -7.50
N SER A 41 7.20 9.33 -6.57
CA SER A 41 7.06 10.29 -5.47
C SER A 41 8.04 10.02 -4.31
N GLY A 42 8.77 8.91 -4.34
CA GLY A 42 9.78 8.57 -3.33
C GLY A 42 9.24 7.80 -2.12
N VAL A 43 8.05 7.21 -2.23
CA VAL A 43 7.58 6.23 -1.23
C VAL A 43 8.57 5.07 -1.20
N ASN A 44 8.82 4.47 -0.04
CA ASN A 44 9.72 3.32 0.08
C ASN A 44 8.98 1.99 -0.03
N GLU A 45 7.72 1.95 0.41
CA GLU A 45 6.97 0.71 0.47
C GLU A 45 5.49 0.92 0.09
N TYR A 46 4.96 0.01 -0.72
CA TYR A 46 3.57 0.06 -1.18
C TYR A 46 2.90 -1.30 -1.05
N TRP A 47 1.90 -1.39 -0.18
CA TRP A 47 1.14 -2.61 0.06
C TRP A 47 -0.20 -2.53 -0.66
N ILE A 48 -0.55 -3.58 -1.38
CA ILE A 48 -1.85 -3.75 -2.02
C ILE A 48 -2.54 -4.93 -1.34
N VAL A 49 -3.63 -4.66 -0.64
CA VAL A 49 -4.48 -5.68 -0.03
C VAL A 49 -5.63 -5.95 -1.00
N ASN A 50 -5.77 -7.20 -1.43
CA ASN A 50 -6.85 -7.64 -2.30
C ASN A 50 -7.77 -8.61 -1.54
N PRO A 51 -8.89 -8.12 -0.97
CA PRO A 51 -9.80 -8.95 -0.18
C PRO A 51 -10.48 -10.05 -0.98
N SER A 52 -10.81 -9.80 -2.25
CA SER A 52 -11.47 -10.78 -3.13
C SER A 52 -10.58 -12.01 -3.36
N ASN A 53 -9.28 -11.79 -3.54
CA ASN A 53 -8.30 -12.88 -3.74
C ASN A 53 -7.63 -13.34 -2.42
N ARG A 54 -7.94 -12.70 -1.29
CA ARG A 54 -7.31 -12.94 0.02
C ARG A 54 -5.78 -12.91 -0.05
N GLU A 55 -5.23 -11.91 -0.73
CA GLU A 55 -3.80 -11.75 -0.94
C GLU A 55 -3.33 -10.34 -0.56
N VAL A 56 -2.04 -10.22 -0.27
CA VAL A 56 -1.36 -8.94 -0.03
C VAL A 56 -0.09 -8.92 -0.88
N THR A 57 0.05 -7.93 -1.75
CA THR A 57 1.29 -7.68 -2.49
C THR A 57 2.06 -6.55 -1.83
N VAL A 58 3.34 -6.77 -1.54
CA VAL A 58 4.26 -5.77 -0.99
C VAL A 58 5.26 -5.40 -2.06
N TYR A 59 5.39 -4.11 -2.35
CA TYR A 59 6.45 -3.55 -3.18
C TYR A 59 7.42 -2.76 -2.33
N PHE A 60 8.72 -2.93 -2.58
CA PHE A 60 9.80 -2.14 -1.99
C PHE A 60 10.53 -1.36 -3.07
N PHE A 61 10.66 -0.05 -2.86
CA PHE A 61 11.27 0.89 -3.79
C PHE A 61 12.56 1.47 -3.22
N GLU A 62 13.59 1.56 -4.06
CA GLU A 62 14.76 2.40 -3.81
C GLU A 62 15.10 3.18 -5.06
N LYS A 63 15.52 4.45 -4.90
CA LYS A 63 15.93 5.33 -6.01
C LYS A 63 14.90 5.38 -7.16
N LYS A 64 13.61 5.27 -6.83
CA LYS A 64 12.46 5.27 -7.75
C LYS A 64 12.43 4.06 -8.70
N ASP A 65 12.92 2.92 -8.24
CA ASP A 65 12.83 1.64 -8.94
C ASP A 65 12.31 0.54 -7.98
N ILE A 66 11.76 -0.53 -8.54
CA ILE A 66 11.28 -1.69 -7.79
C ILE A 66 12.46 -2.60 -7.51
N VAL A 67 12.87 -2.67 -6.24
CA VAL A 67 13.98 -3.54 -5.81
C VAL A 67 13.48 -4.92 -5.41
N ALA A 68 12.29 -4.99 -4.81
CA ALA A 68 11.65 -6.25 -4.45
C ALA A 68 10.13 -6.13 -4.55
N SER A 69 9.48 -7.25 -4.83
CA SER A 69 8.04 -7.39 -4.69
C SER A 69 7.68 -8.83 -4.36
N GLU A 70 6.77 -9.03 -3.42
CA GLU A 70 6.29 -10.35 -3.03
C GLU A 70 4.77 -10.32 -2.82
N THR A 71 4.09 -11.42 -3.16
CA THR A 71 2.65 -11.58 -2.93
C THR A 71 2.41 -12.73 -1.99
N PHE A 72 1.79 -12.42 -0.85
CA PHE A 72 1.43 -13.33 0.21
C PHE A 72 -0.05 -13.73 0.08
N LYS A 73 -0.38 -14.98 0.37
CA LYS A 73 -1.74 -15.54 0.30
C LYS A 73 -2.05 -16.41 1.51
N ASN A 74 -3.34 -16.68 1.72
CA ASN A 74 -3.82 -17.68 2.69
C ASN A 74 -3.29 -17.47 4.13
N THR A 75 -2.43 -18.37 4.61
CA THR A 75 -1.88 -18.37 5.98
C THR A 75 -0.47 -17.77 6.07
N GLU A 76 0.04 -17.22 4.96
CA GLU A 76 1.36 -16.59 4.92
C GLU A 76 1.38 -15.30 5.75
N THR A 77 2.59 -14.81 6.02
CA THR A 77 2.83 -13.58 6.78
C THR A 77 3.49 -12.56 5.88
N ALA A 78 2.77 -11.49 5.55
CA ALA A 78 3.36 -10.34 4.88
C ALA A 78 4.27 -9.59 5.87
N GLN A 79 5.48 -9.28 5.45
CA GLN A 79 6.47 -8.56 6.27
C GLN A 79 6.95 -7.32 5.53
N SER A 80 7.13 -6.23 6.27
CA SER A 80 7.71 -5.01 5.73
C SER A 80 9.21 -5.13 5.51
N TYR A 81 9.69 -4.59 4.40
CA TYR A 81 11.13 -4.46 4.13
C TYR A 81 11.76 -3.31 4.91
N TYR A 82 10.97 -2.29 5.27
CA TYR A 82 11.46 -1.08 5.95
C TYR A 82 11.32 -1.19 7.48
N PHE A 83 10.18 -1.72 7.96
CA PHE A 83 9.86 -1.84 9.38
C PHE A 83 9.98 -3.30 9.82
N ALA A 84 11.10 -3.68 10.44
CA ALA A 84 11.41 -5.07 10.80
C ALA A 84 10.33 -5.77 11.66
N ASP A 85 9.63 -5.00 12.49
CA ASP A 85 8.58 -5.49 13.39
C ASP A 85 7.17 -5.49 12.77
N LEU A 86 6.99 -4.87 11.59
CA LEU A 86 5.71 -4.86 10.90
C LEU A 86 5.54 -6.17 10.11
N LYS A 87 4.80 -7.10 10.72
CA LYS A 87 4.45 -8.40 10.17
C LYS A 87 2.96 -8.64 10.37
N ILE A 88 2.27 -9.09 9.33
CA ILE A 88 0.84 -9.36 9.36
C ILE A 88 0.56 -10.76 8.82
N LYS A 89 -0.01 -11.62 9.66
CA LYS A 89 -0.49 -12.93 9.21
C LYS A 89 -1.79 -12.73 8.46
N LEU A 90 -1.89 -13.20 7.23
CA LEU A 90 -3.07 -12.95 6.39
C LEU A 90 -4.36 -13.57 6.96
N LYS A 91 -4.23 -14.68 7.69
CA LYS A 91 -5.34 -15.29 8.44
C LYS A 91 -5.98 -14.37 9.51
N ASP A 92 -5.27 -13.33 9.96
CA ASP A 92 -5.79 -12.39 10.96
C ASP A 92 -6.56 -11.23 10.27
N ILE A 93 -6.34 -11.03 8.96
CA ILE A 93 -7.05 -10.05 8.12
C ILE A 93 -8.37 -10.64 7.62
N TYR A 94 -8.37 -11.90 7.18
CA TYR A 94 -9.50 -12.57 6.54
C TYR A 94 -10.09 -13.63 7.49
N LYS A 95 -11.30 -13.39 8.00
CA LYS A 95 -12.06 -14.36 8.81
C LYS A 95 -12.88 -15.32 7.95
#